data_AF-A0A4Q3KIX2-F1
#
_entry.id   AF-A0A4Q3KIX2-F1
#
_cell.length_a   1.000
_cell.length_b   1.000
_cell.length_c   1.000
_cell.angle_alpha   90.00
_cell.angle_beta   90.00
_cell.angle_gamma   90.00
#
_symmetry.space_group_name_H-M   'P 1'
#
loop_
_entity.id
_entity.type
_entity.pdbx_description
1 polymer ?
#
loop_
_entity_poly.entity_id
_entity_poly.type
_entity_poly.pdbx_seq_one_letter_code
_entity_poly.pdbx_strand_id
1 'polypeptide(L)'
;LCTGCRRSTTRIRLWATTGPTRPTLPLGWPPPVFGIKLLNWKCRILRVANRTKTGMASTVRVSTVIRTGFRSTRLRRWRCSFRRGLSRVRSHCIPMRMWTGKRYFLYFGAINYEAHVYLNGKKLGMHRGGFTPVQFEITGRLAAGGDNFVVVKADNTRHPDAVPTINTDWWNYGGLTRDVFVAEAPATFVVDYKVQLAKNDPNTVAGYVQLSGVGKGGQPVTVRIAEAGLTATVRTDTTGRATFTLPAKKLARWSPQSPRLYAVTVSSGGDEVSDKIGFRTIETRGQDILLNGRSTFLRGISLHDENPLIPGRARGEGDLRMLLTWAKELGCNYVRLAHYPHNEAMLRL
;
A
#
# COMPACT_ATOMS: atom_id res chain seq x y z
N LEU A 1 -29.08 -25.52 -21.74
CA LEU A 1 -29.50 -26.29 -20.54
C LEU A 1 -28.27 -26.95 -19.92
N CYS A 2 -28.10 -26.88 -18.60
CA CYS A 2 -27.20 -27.80 -17.88
C CYS A 2 -27.68 -27.91 -16.41
N THR A 3 -28.12 -29.09 -16.00
CA THR A 3 -28.76 -29.35 -14.71
C THR A 3 -27.72 -29.73 -13.65
N GLY A 4 -27.80 -29.16 -12.43
CA GLY A 4 -26.75 -29.43 -11.43
C GLY A 4 -26.91 -28.90 -10.01
N CYS A 5 -28.03 -28.27 -9.62
CA CYS A 5 -28.18 -27.80 -8.25
C CYS A 5 -28.51 -28.95 -7.29
N ARG A 6 -27.50 -29.55 -6.65
CA ARG A 6 -27.67 -30.47 -5.52
C ARG A 6 -27.22 -29.81 -4.22
N ARG A 7 -28.14 -29.67 -3.26
CA ARG A 7 -27.81 -29.36 -1.86
C ARG A 7 -26.97 -30.50 -1.28
N SER A 8 -25.88 -30.18 -0.61
CA SER A 8 -25.22 -31.10 0.33
C SER A 8 -25.45 -30.61 1.75
N THR A 9 -26.00 -31.48 2.61
CA THR A 9 -26.27 -31.18 4.02
C THR A 9 -25.58 -32.22 4.88
N THR A 10 -24.87 -31.79 5.92
CA THR A 10 -24.35 -32.68 6.97
C THR A 10 -24.66 -32.03 8.32
N ARG A 11 -25.48 -32.71 9.14
CA ARG A 11 -25.91 -32.26 10.48
C ARG A 11 -24.89 -32.75 11.54
N ILE A 12 -24.80 -32.15 12.74
CA ILE A 12 -25.53 -32.47 14.00
C ILE A 12 -24.93 -31.51 15.06
N ARG A 13 -25.61 -30.92 16.07
CA ARG A 13 -27.03 -30.79 16.48
C ARG A 13 -27.23 -29.36 17.05
N LEU A 14 -28.33 -29.08 17.78
CA LEU A 14 -28.65 -27.77 18.38
C LEU A 14 -29.36 -27.91 19.74
N TRP A 15 -29.19 -26.90 20.62
CA TRP A 15 -30.22 -26.18 21.42
C TRP A 15 -29.67 -24.72 21.53
N ALA A 16 -30.35 -23.60 21.22
CA ALA A 16 -31.72 -23.09 21.46
C ALA A 16 -31.88 -22.56 22.91
N THR A 17 -32.29 -21.31 23.24
CA THR A 17 -32.89 -20.13 22.53
C THR A 17 -32.39 -18.80 23.20
N THR A 18 -32.78 -17.51 22.98
CA THR A 18 -33.68 -16.70 22.09
C THR A 18 -33.19 -15.22 22.04
N GLY A 19 -33.87 -14.30 21.31
CA GLY A 19 -33.91 -12.84 21.64
C GLY A 19 -33.29 -11.84 20.62
N PRO A 20 -33.95 -10.72 20.23
CA PRO A 20 -33.44 -9.77 19.22
C PRO A 20 -33.15 -8.32 19.72
N THR A 21 -32.29 -7.59 19.00
CA THR A 21 -32.43 -6.13 18.70
C THR A 21 -31.38 -5.67 17.66
N ARG A 22 -31.69 -4.62 16.89
CA ARG A 22 -30.69 -3.83 16.13
C ARG A 22 -30.16 -2.69 17.01
N PRO A 23 -28.98 -2.12 16.69
CA PRO A 23 -29.03 -0.81 16.02
C PRO A 23 -28.09 -0.68 14.81
N THR A 24 -28.34 0.36 14.01
CA THR A 24 -27.49 0.82 12.91
C THR A 24 -26.28 1.62 13.39
N LEU A 25 -25.15 1.52 12.69
CA LEU A 25 -24.00 2.43 12.84
C LEU A 25 -23.51 2.93 11.47
N PRO A 26 -22.87 4.12 11.39
CA PRO A 26 -22.74 4.88 10.14
C PRO A 26 -21.55 4.49 9.26
N LEU A 27 -21.58 4.99 8.02
CA LEU A 27 -20.50 4.90 7.04
C LEU A 27 -19.25 5.69 7.46
N GLY A 28 -18.35 5.03 8.18
CA GLY A 28 -17.00 5.52 8.43
C GLY A 28 -16.16 5.53 7.14
N TRP A 29 -15.50 6.65 6.85
CA TRP A 29 -14.56 6.76 5.73
C TRP A 29 -13.31 5.88 5.99
N PRO A 30 -12.68 5.32 4.94
CA PRO A 30 -11.47 4.53 5.11
C PRO A 30 -10.32 5.40 5.66
N PRO A 31 -9.46 4.86 6.55
CA PRO A 31 -8.30 5.60 7.04
C PRO A 31 -7.31 5.87 5.89
N PRO A 32 -6.59 7.01 5.90
CA PRO A 32 -5.58 7.31 4.90
C PRO A 32 -4.46 6.25 4.86
N VAL A 33 -3.87 6.10 3.66
CA VAL A 33 -2.75 5.19 3.38
C VAL A 33 -1.45 5.96 3.49
N PHE A 34 -0.50 5.42 4.25
CA PHE A 34 0.70 6.16 4.69
C PHE A 34 1.98 5.67 4.01
N GLY A 35 2.89 6.60 3.71
CA GLY A 35 4.14 6.32 3.01
C GLY A 35 5.19 5.62 3.88
N ILE A 36 5.40 4.31 3.67
CA ILE A 36 6.30 3.48 4.48
C ILE A 36 7.45 2.88 3.62
N LYS A 37 8.69 2.99 4.12
CA LYS A 37 9.95 2.60 3.45
C LYS A 37 10.20 1.07 3.50
N LEU A 38 10.89 0.46 2.51
CA LEU A 38 10.98 -1.02 2.32
C LEU A 38 12.39 -1.55 1.90
N LEU A 39 12.87 -2.73 2.37
CA LEU A 39 14.08 -3.44 1.84
C LEU A 39 14.24 -4.96 2.27
N ASN A 40 15.04 -5.79 1.57
CA ASN A 40 14.69 -7.18 1.17
C ASN A 40 15.57 -8.40 1.62
N TRP A 41 15.01 -9.46 2.27
CA TRP A 41 15.60 -10.83 2.44
C TRP A 41 14.55 -12.01 2.43
N LYS A 42 14.98 -13.29 2.56
CA LYS A 42 14.25 -14.55 2.19
C LYS A 42 13.54 -15.31 3.34
N CYS A 43 12.54 -16.15 3.01
CA CYS A 43 11.92 -17.16 3.91
C CYS A 43 11.81 -18.57 3.27
N ARG A 44 11.39 -19.59 4.04
CA ARG A 44 11.14 -21.01 3.65
C ARG A 44 9.66 -21.37 3.94
N ILE A 45 9.06 -22.33 3.22
CA ILE A 45 7.66 -22.81 3.44
C ILE A 45 7.68 -24.22 4.07
N LEU A 46 6.69 -24.57 4.90
CA LEU A 46 6.55 -25.91 5.48
C LEU A 46 5.25 -26.70 5.20
N ARG A 47 4.07 -26.08 4.96
CA ARG A 47 2.88 -26.82 4.47
C ARG A 47 1.79 -25.91 3.89
N VAL A 48 1.00 -26.47 2.97
CA VAL A 48 -0.27 -25.92 2.45
C VAL A 48 -1.30 -27.05 2.50
N ALA A 49 -2.51 -26.78 2.97
CA ALA A 49 -3.62 -27.72 2.96
C ALA A 49 -4.73 -27.16 2.07
N ASN A 50 -5.17 -27.93 1.07
CA ASN A 50 -6.16 -27.50 0.08
C ASN A 50 -7.28 -28.55 -0.04
N ARG A 51 -8.52 -28.12 -0.24
CA ARG A 51 -9.67 -28.96 -0.58
C ARG A 51 -10.45 -28.32 -1.73
N THR A 52 -9.92 -28.46 -2.93
CA THR A 52 -10.61 -28.14 -4.20
C THR A 52 -10.89 -29.45 -4.94
N LYS A 53 -12.13 -29.64 -5.40
CA LYS A 53 -12.60 -30.94 -5.96
C LYS A 53 -12.24 -31.16 -7.43
N THR A 54 -11.55 -30.21 -8.05
CA THR A 54 -10.98 -30.27 -9.41
C THR A 54 -9.50 -29.95 -9.31
N GLY A 55 -8.66 -30.82 -9.89
CA GLY A 55 -7.21 -30.76 -9.73
C GLY A 55 -6.48 -30.23 -10.96
N MET A 56 -5.82 -29.08 -10.82
CA MET A 56 -4.63 -28.70 -11.58
C MET A 56 -3.78 -27.76 -10.71
N ALA A 57 -2.46 -28.00 -10.64
CA ALA A 57 -1.57 -27.34 -9.69
C ALA A 57 -0.23 -26.93 -10.31
N SER A 58 -0.25 -25.86 -11.12
CA SER A 58 0.94 -25.29 -11.74
C SER A 58 1.97 -24.83 -10.68
N THR A 59 3.25 -25.14 -10.90
CA THR A 59 4.35 -24.76 -10.00
C THR A 59 5.28 -23.77 -10.70
N VAL A 60 5.63 -22.67 -10.02
CA VAL A 60 6.51 -21.61 -10.53
C VAL A 60 7.61 -21.34 -9.49
N ARG A 61 8.88 -21.40 -9.90
CA ARG A 61 10.03 -20.93 -9.09
C ARG A 61 10.11 -19.41 -9.12
N VAL A 62 10.67 -18.78 -8.08
CA VAL A 62 11.06 -17.36 -8.09
C VAL A 62 12.54 -17.25 -7.72
N SER A 63 13.31 -16.64 -8.61
CA SER A 63 14.76 -16.57 -8.56
C SER A 63 15.30 -15.59 -7.50
N THR A 64 16.60 -15.69 -7.21
CA THR A 64 17.32 -14.68 -6.41
C THR A 64 18.00 -13.69 -7.34
N VAL A 65 17.83 -12.39 -7.10
CA VAL A 65 18.69 -11.33 -7.66
C VAL A 65 19.13 -10.44 -6.51
N ILE A 66 20.43 -10.13 -6.47
CA ILE A 66 21.08 -9.19 -5.54
C ILE A 66 21.65 -8.06 -6.39
N ARG A 67 21.43 -6.80 -6.01
CA ARG A 67 22.33 -5.67 -6.32
C ARG A 67 22.03 -4.48 -5.40
N THR A 68 22.96 -3.53 -5.39
CA THR A 68 23.15 -2.49 -4.38
C THR A 68 22.82 -1.10 -4.92
N GLY A 69 22.41 -0.16 -4.04
CA GLY A 69 22.13 1.22 -4.43
C GLY A 69 21.77 2.13 -3.25
N PHE A 70 22.77 2.86 -2.73
CA PHE A 70 22.68 3.92 -1.70
C PHE A 70 22.11 3.55 -0.30
N ARG A 71 22.41 4.40 0.69
CA ARG A 71 22.21 4.13 2.13
C ARG A 71 21.49 5.27 2.85
N SER A 72 20.43 4.96 3.60
CA SER A 72 20.25 5.46 4.98
C SER A 72 19.21 4.60 5.73
N THR A 73 19.57 4.17 6.94
CA THR A 73 18.76 3.41 7.93
C THR A 73 18.10 2.08 7.45
N ARG A 74 17.51 1.30 8.38
CA ARG A 74 17.41 -0.18 8.26
C ARG A 74 15.98 -0.73 8.32
N LEU A 75 15.65 -1.69 7.44
CA LEU A 75 14.32 -2.32 7.31
C LEU A 75 14.44 -3.84 7.05
N ARG A 76 13.36 -4.61 7.29
CA ARG A 76 13.31 -6.08 7.14
C ARG A 76 12.03 -6.56 6.42
N ARG A 77 12.12 -6.90 5.13
CA ARG A 77 11.03 -7.52 4.34
C ARG A 77 10.87 -9.01 4.62
N TRP A 78 9.63 -9.46 4.47
CA TRP A 78 9.23 -10.84 4.62
C TRP A 78 8.88 -11.43 3.25
N ARG A 79 9.81 -12.17 2.62
CA ARG A 79 9.50 -12.97 1.42
C ARG A 79 8.82 -14.29 1.78
N CYS A 80 7.60 -14.19 2.29
CA CYS A 80 6.68 -15.32 2.29
C CYS A 80 6.42 -15.76 0.84
N SER A 81 6.31 -17.06 0.60
CA SER A 81 6.01 -17.64 -0.70
C SER A 81 4.70 -18.42 -0.62
N PHE A 82 3.88 -18.32 -1.66
CA PHE A 82 2.45 -18.63 -1.60
C PHE A 82 2.01 -19.62 -2.70
N ARG A 83 0.97 -20.41 -2.42
CA ARG A 83 0.19 -21.15 -3.42
C ARG A 83 -1.29 -20.73 -3.29
N ARG A 84 -2.02 -20.67 -4.40
CA ARG A 84 -3.40 -20.17 -4.49
C ARG A 84 -4.45 -21.26 -4.29
N GLY A 85 -5.66 -20.86 -3.88
CA GLY A 85 -6.84 -21.71 -3.67
C GLY A 85 -7.39 -21.55 -2.25
N LEU A 86 -8.66 -21.09 -2.13
CA LEU A 86 -9.40 -20.74 -0.90
C LEU A 86 -8.49 -20.41 0.31
N SER A 87 -7.73 -19.31 0.15
CA SER A 87 -6.39 -19.20 0.73
C SER A 87 -6.38 -18.91 2.24
N ARG A 88 -6.37 -19.98 3.06
CA ARG A 88 -5.99 -19.89 4.48
C ARG A 88 -4.46 -19.86 4.60
N VAL A 89 -3.88 -18.69 4.38
CA VAL A 89 -2.42 -18.51 4.42
C VAL A 89 -1.92 -18.58 5.86
N ARG A 90 -0.94 -19.45 6.13
CA ARG A 90 -0.12 -19.42 7.35
C ARG A 90 1.30 -19.00 6.97
N SER A 91 1.81 -17.94 7.59
CA SER A 91 3.20 -17.52 7.47
C SER A 91 3.92 -17.71 8.80
N HIS A 92 5.10 -18.33 8.75
CA HIS A 92 5.97 -18.55 9.90
C HIS A 92 6.96 -17.39 10.02
N CYS A 93 7.01 -16.70 11.17
CA CYS A 93 7.90 -15.57 11.37
C CYS A 93 9.10 -15.94 12.27
N ILE A 94 10.26 -16.06 11.60
CA ILE A 94 11.63 -16.03 12.15
C ILE A 94 11.72 -15.04 13.33
N PRO A 95 12.43 -15.35 14.43
CA PRO A 95 12.53 -14.48 15.60
C PRO A 95 13.05 -13.09 15.24
N MET A 96 12.29 -12.06 15.63
CA MET A 96 12.63 -10.65 15.44
C MET A 96 13.12 -10.06 16.77
N ARG A 97 14.37 -9.57 16.78
CA ARG A 97 14.89 -8.79 17.93
C ARG A 97 14.13 -7.47 18.01
N MET A 98 13.18 -7.41 18.93
CA MET A 98 12.42 -6.23 19.32
C MET A 98 13.32 -5.21 20.01
N TRP A 99 13.04 -3.92 19.83
CA TRP A 99 13.67 -2.82 20.57
C TRP A 99 12.66 -2.19 21.53
N THR A 100 13.12 -1.81 22.71
CA THR A 100 12.33 -1.03 23.68
C THR A 100 12.00 0.36 23.12
N GLY A 101 10.82 0.90 23.47
CA GLY A 101 10.38 2.22 23.00
C GLY A 101 9.99 2.32 21.51
N LYS A 102 9.98 1.21 20.77
CA LYS A 102 9.51 1.16 19.36
C LYS A 102 8.07 0.65 19.26
N ARG A 103 7.37 1.13 18.22
CA ARG A 103 6.06 0.66 17.77
C ARG A 103 6.21 -0.20 16.53
N TYR A 104 5.37 -1.21 16.40
CA TYR A 104 5.44 -2.22 15.35
C TYR A 104 4.09 -2.39 14.66
N PHE A 105 4.10 -2.40 13.33
CA PHE A 105 2.89 -2.52 12.51
C PHE A 105 3.04 -3.64 11.48
N LEU A 106 2.06 -4.53 11.40
CA LEU A 106 1.93 -5.51 10.32
C LEU A 106 1.20 -4.84 9.16
N TYR A 107 1.94 -4.55 8.09
CA TYR A 107 1.46 -3.84 6.89
C TYR A 107 1.30 -4.82 5.72
N PHE A 108 0.19 -4.72 5.01
CA PHE A 108 -0.12 -5.47 3.80
C PHE A 108 -0.33 -4.49 2.64
N GLY A 109 0.43 -4.61 1.55
CA GLY A 109 0.27 -3.71 0.39
C GLY A 109 -1.03 -3.92 -0.39
N ALA A 110 -1.66 -5.08 -0.25
CA ALA A 110 -3.03 -5.41 -0.67
C ALA A 110 -3.42 -6.83 -0.19
N ILE A 111 -4.70 -7.05 0.17
CA ILE A 111 -5.27 -8.37 0.43
C ILE A 111 -6.64 -8.47 -0.23
N ASN A 112 -6.78 -9.22 -1.32
CA ASN A 112 -8.04 -9.27 -2.09
C ASN A 112 -8.95 -10.43 -1.66
N TYR A 113 -10.20 -10.24 -1.23
CA TYR A 113 -10.98 -9.00 -1.07
C TYR A 113 -11.43 -8.75 0.38
N GLU A 114 -12.12 -9.71 1.01
CA GLU A 114 -12.37 -9.70 2.45
C GLU A 114 -11.26 -10.49 3.15
N ALA A 115 -10.56 -9.83 4.08
CA ALA A 115 -9.46 -10.40 4.83
C ALA A 115 -9.73 -10.40 6.33
N HIS A 116 -9.48 -11.53 7.01
CA HIS A 116 -9.42 -11.61 8.47
C HIS A 116 -8.00 -11.97 8.88
N VAL A 117 -7.37 -11.11 9.67
CA VAL A 117 -5.95 -11.21 10.04
C VAL A 117 -5.82 -11.59 11.51
N TYR A 118 -4.93 -12.53 11.81
CA TYR A 118 -4.63 -13.03 13.14
C TYR A 118 -3.12 -13.06 13.38
N LEU A 119 -2.71 -12.77 14.62
CA LEU A 119 -1.35 -12.92 15.12
C LEU A 119 -1.38 -13.80 16.37
N ASN A 120 -0.57 -14.86 16.40
CA ASN A 120 -0.45 -15.77 17.54
C ASN A 120 -1.83 -16.30 18.03
N GLY A 121 -2.70 -16.65 17.07
CA GLY A 121 -4.07 -17.09 17.29
C GLY A 121 -5.10 -15.98 17.56
N LYS A 122 -4.68 -14.81 18.03
CA LYS A 122 -5.57 -13.68 18.36
C LYS A 122 -5.90 -12.86 17.11
N LYS A 123 -7.16 -12.45 16.93
CA LYS A 123 -7.58 -11.64 15.77
C LYS A 123 -7.01 -10.21 15.90
N LEU A 124 -6.35 -9.73 14.85
CA LEU A 124 -5.91 -8.33 14.75
C LEU A 124 -7.01 -7.43 14.18
N GLY A 125 -7.80 -7.92 13.23
CA GLY A 125 -8.91 -7.19 12.64
C GLY A 125 -9.47 -7.81 11.37
N MET A 126 -10.15 -6.98 10.57
CA MET A 126 -10.71 -7.31 9.26
C MET A 126 -10.36 -6.19 8.26
N HIS A 127 -10.32 -6.52 6.96
CA HIS A 127 -10.27 -5.55 5.86
C HIS A 127 -11.24 -5.99 4.75
N ARG A 128 -11.83 -5.04 4.00
CA ARG A 128 -12.64 -5.28 2.80
C ARG A 128 -12.16 -4.30 1.72
N GLY A 129 -11.36 -4.78 0.77
CA GLY A 129 -10.71 -3.94 -0.25
C GLY A 129 -9.53 -4.67 -0.90
N GLY A 130 -9.48 -4.71 -2.24
CA GLY A 130 -8.50 -5.55 -2.95
C GLY A 130 -7.16 -4.90 -3.31
N PHE A 131 -7.05 -3.57 -3.15
CA PHE A 131 -6.09 -2.75 -3.91
C PHE A 131 -5.49 -1.58 -3.14
N THR A 132 -6.00 -1.26 -1.95
CA THR A 132 -5.39 -0.33 -1.00
C THR A 132 -4.63 -1.10 0.07
N PRO A 133 -3.53 -0.56 0.61
CA PRO A 133 -2.87 -1.15 1.76
C PRO A 133 -3.74 -1.15 3.03
N VAL A 134 -3.40 -2.04 3.97
CA VAL A 134 -3.96 -2.07 5.32
C VAL A 134 -2.89 -2.43 6.34
N GLN A 135 -2.96 -1.83 7.52
CA GLN A 135 -2.00 -2.08 8.60
C GLN A 135 -2.68 -2.31 9.95
N PHE A 136 -2.05 -3.13 10.79
CA PHE A 136 -2.50 -3.43 12.15
C PHE A 136 -1.34 -3.22 13.13
N GLU A 137 -1.57 -2.54 14.25
CA GLU A 137 -0.54 -2.43 15.29
C GLU A 137 -0.35 -3.77 16.03
N ILE A 138 0.91 -4.17 16.15
CA ILE A 138 1.37 -5.41 16.80
C ILE A 138 2.34 -5.15 17.96
N THR A 139 2.59 -3.86 18.29
CA THR A 139 3.27 -3.42 19.52
C THR A 139 2.68 -4.15 20.74
N GLY A 140 3.52 -4.80 21.54
CA GLY A 140 3.07 -5.58 22.72
C GLY A 140 2.28 -6.86 22.43
N ARG A 141 2.07 -7.24 21.15
CA ARG A 141 1.33 -8.47 20.74
C ARG A 141 2.24 -9.58 20.22
N LEU A 142 3.52 -9.28 20.02
CA LEU A 142 4.55 -10.22 19.59
C LEU A 142 5.11 -11.00 20.78
N ALA A 143 5.36 -12.31 20.59
CA ALA A 143 5.96 -13.16 21.61
C ALA A 143 7.44 -12.80 21.83
N ALA A 144 7.84 -12.60 23.08
CA ALA A 144 9.23 -12.39 23.45
C ALA A 144 10.02 -13.71 23.35
N GLY A 145 11.17 -13.68 22.67
CA GLY A 145 12.08 -14.83 22.57
C GLY A 145 11.62 -16.00 21.69
N GLY A 146 10.48 -15.89 20.99
CA GLY A 146 9.91 -17.00 20.20
C GLY A 146 9.47 -16.62 18.79
N ASP A 147 9.16 -17.66 17.99
CA ASP A 147 8.54 -17.51 16.68
C ASP A 147 7.14 -16.87 16.80
N ASN A 148 6.77 -16.11 15.78
CA ASN A 148 5.46 -15.48 15.70
C ASN A 148 4.68 -16.00 14.48
N PHE A 149 3.35 -16.04 14.58
CA PHE A 149 2.51 -16.69 13.57
C PHE A 149 1.42 -15.74 13.05
N VAL A 150 1.56 -15.34 11.79
CA VAL A 150 0.53 -14.57 11.08
C VAL A 150 -0.34 -15.54 10.27
N VAL A 151 -1.65 -15.44 10.47
CA VAL A 151 -2.66 -16.20 9.70
C VAL A 151 -3.61 -15.22 9.03
N VAL A 152 -3.81 -15.39 7.72
CA VAL A 152 -4.75 -14.59 6.92
C VAL A 152 -5.77 -15.53 6.28
N LYS A 153 -7.06 -15.33 6.58
CA LYS A 153 -8.15 -15.77 5.69
C LYS A 153 -8.34 -14.64 4.68
N ALA A 154 -8.25 -14.94 3.39
CA ALA A 154 -8.62 -14.01 2.32
C ALA A 154 -9.69 -14.66 1.43
N ASP A 155 -10.76 -13.91 1.18
CA ASP A 155 -11.93 -14.33 0.41
C ASP A 155 -12.16 -13.35 -0.74
N ASN A 156 -12.31 -13.84 -1.96
CA ASN A 156 -12.50 -13.03 -3.18
C ASN A 156 -13.83 -13.35 -3.89
N THR A 157 -14.79 -13.90 -3.16
CA THR A 157 -16.18 -14.05 -3.62
C THR A 157 -16.72 -12.66 -4.04
N ARG A 158 -17.31 -12.56 -5.23
CA ARG A 158 -17.96 -11.33 -5.70
C ARG A 158 -19.39 -11.29 -5.17
N HIS A 159 -19.82 -10.11 -4.75
CA HIS A 159 -21.19 -9.85 -4.27
C HIS A 159 -21.80 -8.65 -5.02
N PRO A 160 -23.14 -8.54 -5.12
CA PRO A 160 -23.78 -7.40 -5.79
C PRO A 160 -23.47 -6.04 -5.12
N ASP A 161 -23.34 -6.04 -3.79
CA ASP A 161 -23.01 -4.90 -2.93
C ASP A 161 -21.50 -4.61 -2.79
N ALA A 162 -20.65 -5.36 -3.51
CA ALA A 162 -19.21 -5.19 -3.47
C ALA A 162 -18.70 -4.33 -4.64
N VAL A 163 -17.56 -3.67 -4.42
CA VAL A 163 -16.79 -2.99 -5.47
C VAL A 163 -15.41 -3.65 -5.53
N PRO A 164 -15.05 -4.35 -6.63
CA PRO A 164 -15.84 -4.58 -7.85
C PRO A 164 -17.07 -5.47 -7.64
N THR A 165 -18.10 -5.26 -8.46
CA THR A 165 -19.35 -6.03 -8.48
C THR A 165 -19.17 -7.39 -9.16
N ILE A 166 -20.26 -8.16 -9.34
CA ILE A 166 -20.25 -9.48 -9.99
C ILE A 166 -19.68 -9.42 -11.42
N ASN A 167 -20.11 -8.46 -12.24
CA ASN A 167 -19.70 -8.37 -13.65
C ASN A 167 -18.56 -7.34 -13.83
N THR A 168 -17.35 -7.81 -14.12
CA THR A 168 -16.25 -6.98 -14.63
C THR A 168 -15.35 -7.78 -15.56
N ASP A 169 -14.85 -7.11 -16.59
CA ASP A 169 -13.97 -7.64 -17.64
C ASP A 169 -12.48 -7.67 -17.22
N TRP A 170 -12.20 -8.20 -16.02
CA TRP A 170 -10.83 -8.38 -15.51
C TRP A 170 -10.79 -9.34 -14.31
N TRP A 171 -9.67 -10.03 -14.12
CA TRP A 171 -9.62 -11.21 -13.25
C TRP A 171 -9.54 -10.85 -11.76
N ASN A 172 -10.44 -11.41 -10.96
CA ASN A 172 -10.50 -11.16 -9.51
C ASN A 172 -9.50 -12.03 -8.72
N TYR A 173 -8.20 -11.86 -8.94
CA TYR A 173 -7.15 -12.61 -8.23
C TYR A 173 -7.22 -12.39 -6.71
N GLY A 174 -7.67 -13.41 -5.96
CA GLY A 174 -7.76 -13.37 -4.50
C GLY A 174 -6.45 -13.70 -3.78
N GLY A 175 -6.42 -13.39 -2.48
CA GLY A 175 -5.28 -13.65 -1.60
C GLY A 175 -4.39 -12.43 -1.36
N LEU A 176 -3.17 -12.68 -0.90
CA LEU A 176 -2.13 -11.67 -0.75
C LEU A 176 -1.59 -11.32 -2.14
N THR A 177 -2.04 -10.20 -2.70
CA THR A 177 -1.75 -9.77 -4.07
C THR A 177 -0.51 -8.87 -4.17
N ARG A 178 -0.04 -8.31 -3.05
CA ARG A 178 1.20 -7.54 -2.91
C ARG A 178 1.97 -7.97 -1.66
N ASP A 179 3.17 -7.45 -1.50
CA ASP A 179 4.07 -7.78 -0.38
C ASP A 179 3.47 -7.46 1.00
N VAL A 180 4.01 -8.15 2.01
CA VAL A 180 3.69 -7.99 3.44
C VAL A 180 4.96 -7.61 4.19
N PHE A 181 4.84 -6.67 5.12
CA PHE A 181 5.97 -6.10 5.86
C PHE A 181 5.66 -6.00 7.36
N VAL A 182 6.71 -5.98 8.17
CA VAL A 182 6.64 -5.44 9.53
C VAL A 182 7.37 -4.11 9.50
N ALA A 183 6.62 -3.02 9.74
CA ALA A 183 7.19 -1.69 9.90
C ALA A 183 7.55 -1.47 11.38
N GLU A 184 8.68 -0.81 11.61
CA GLU A 184 9.12 -0.32 12.92
C GLU A 184 9.07 1.22 12.89
N ALA A 185 8.54 1.82 13.96
CA ALA A 185 8.48 3.26 14.14
C ALA A 185 8.92 3.66 15.57
N PRO A 186 9.44 4.88 15.79
CA PRO A 186 9.57 5.45 17.13
C PRO A 186 8.20 5.60 17.84
N ALA A 187 8.22 5.92 19.14
CA ALA A 187 7.01 6.10 19.95
C ALA A 187 6.05 7.18 19.41
N THR A 188 6.62 8.25 18.84
CA THR A 188 5.95 9.26 18.02
C THR A 188 6.62 9.33 16.66
N PHE A 189 5.81 9.29 15.60
CA PHE A 189 6.25 9.15 14.21
C PHE A 189 5.38 10.00 13.27
N VAL A 190 5.89 10.28 12.07
CA VAL A 190 5.14 10.90 10.97
C VAL A 190 4.14 9.87 10.45
N VAL A 191 2.86 10.07 10.74
CA VAL A 191 1.81 9.20 10.22
C VAL A 191 1.39 9.61 8.82
N ASP A 192 1.25 10.91 8.54
CA ASP A 192 0.82 11.42 7.23
C ASP A 192 1.54 12.73 6.89
N TYR A 193 1.67 13.05 5.61
CA TYR A 193 2.24 14.32 5.17
C TYR A 193 1.83 14.63 3.73
N LYS A 194 1.73 15.93 3.42
CA LYS A 194 1.51 16.43 2.06
C LYS A 194 2.50 17.53 1.76
N VAL A 195 3.23 17.42 0.65
CA VAL A 195 4.10 18.48 0.10
C VAL A 195 3.73 18.69 -1.36
N GLN A 196 3.28 19.88 -1.72
CA GLN A 196 2.85 20.23 -3.07
C GLN A 196 3.09 21.72 -3.37
N LEU A 197 2.74 22.20 -4.56
CA LEU A 197 2.59 23.63 -4.78
C LEU A 197 1.35 24.17 -4.04
N ALA A 198 1.38 25.44 -3.67
CA ALA A 198 0.21 26.14 -3.14
C ALA A 198 -0.89 26.23 -4.22
N LYS A 199 -2.16 26.21 -3.81
CA LYS A 199 -3.26 26.38 -4.75
C LYS A 199 -3.21 27.80 -5.31
N ASN A 200 -3.23 27.93 -6.64
CA ASN A 200 -3.13 29.17 -7.40
C ASN A 200 -1.81 29.97 -7.24
N ASP A 201 -0.83 29.49 -6.46
CA ASP A 201 0.53 30.06 -6.42
C ASP A 201 1.58 28.98 -6.75
N PRO A 202 2.09 28.94 -7.99
CA PRO A 202 3.12 28.00 -8.39
C PRO A 202 4.49 28.31 -7.76
N ASN A 203 4.68 29.49 -7.15
CA ASN A 203 5.94 29.95 -6.58
C ASN A 203 6.05 29.72 -5.07
N THR A 204 5.06 29.08 -4.44
CA THR A 204 5.13 28.59 -3.06
C THR A 204 4.92 27.08 -3.01
N VAL A 205 5.77 26.38 -2.25
CA VAL A 205 5.51 25.00 -1.80
C VAL A 205 4.73 25.09 -0.49
N ALA A 206 3.62 24.37 -0.38
CA ALA A 206 2.75 24.36 0.79
C ALA A 206 2.34 22.94 1.16
N GLY A 207 2.02 22.72 2.43
CA GLY A 207 1.74 21.38 2.91
C GLY A 207 1.37 21.26 4.37
N TYR A 208 1.27 20.01 4.81
CA TYR A 208 1.11 19.63 6.21
C TYR A 208 1.94 18.39 6.55
N VAL A 209 2.18 18.20 7.84
CA VAL A 209 2.69 16.97 8.44
C VAL A 209 1.78 16.61 9.62
N GLN A 210 1.48 15.33 9.76
CA GLN A 210 0.70 14.77 10.86
C GLN A 210 1.58 13.76 11.61
N LEU A 211 1.72 13.97 12.92
CA LEU A 211 2.35 13.03 13.83
C LEU A 211 1.30 12.18 14.56
N SER A 212 1.71 10.97 14.93
CA SER A 212 0.95 10.07 15.80
C SER A 212 1.86 9.47 16.87
N GLY A 213 1.38 9.35 18.11
CA GLY A 213 2.13 8.84 19.25
C GLY A 213 2.02 9.68 20.51
N VAL A 214 2.83 9.32 21.51
CA VAL A 214 2.88 9.97 22.84
C VAL A 214 3.68 11.28 22.75
N GLY A 215 3.11 12.37 23.25
CA GLY A 215 3.76 13.69 23.16
C GLY A 215 3.84 14.25 21.74
N LYS A 216 2.95 13.83 20.83
CA LYS A 216 2.89 14.29 19.42
C LYS A 216 2.64 15.78 19.22
N GLY A 217 2.11 16.49 20.23
CA GLY A 217 1.78 17.91 20.16
C GLY A 217 2.93 18.80 20.62
N GLY A 218 3.03 19.99 20.04
CA GLY A 218 4.13 20.92 20.31
C GLY A 218 5.50 20.45 19.80
N GLN A 219 5.58 19.37 19.02
CA GLN A 219 6.83 18.81 18.51
C GLN A 219 7.39 19.63 17.34
N PRO A 220 8.72 19.87 17.27
CA PRO A 220 9.33 20.45 16.09
C PRO A 220 9.34 19.43 14.93
N VAL A 221 8.89 19.88 13.77
CA VAL A 221 8.87 19.15 12.51
C VAL A 221 9.66 19.95 11.49
N THR A 222 10.65 19.32 10.86
CA THR A 222 11.48 19.92 9.82
C THR A 222 11.10 19.32 8.47
N VAL A 223 10.73 20.17 7.50
CA VAL A 223 10.50 19.80 6.09
C VAL A 223 11.60 20.42 5.25
N ARG A 224 12.39 19.60 4.54
CA ARG A 224 13.58 20.04 3.81
C ARG A 224 13.59 19.52 2.37
N ILE A 225 13.97 20.41 1.44
CA ILE A 225 14.18 20.11 0.02
C ILE A 225 15.58 20.60 -0.34
N ALA A 226 16.58 19.78 -0.04
CA ALA A 226 17.98 20.20 0.02
C ALA A 226 18.50 20.77 -1.32
N GLU A 227 18.18 20.12 -2.44
CA GLU A 227 18.56 20.54 -3.80
C GLU A 227 17.90 21.87 -4.24
N ALA A 228 16.90 22.36 -3.51
CA ALA A 228 16.23 23.63 -3.79
C ALA A 228 16.59 24.73 -2.77
N GLY A 229 17.43 24.43 -1.77
CA GLY A 229 17.75 25.34 -0.67
C GLY A 229 16.59 25.60 0.31
N LEU A 230 15.49 24.84 0.22
CA LEU A 230 14.29 25.08 1.02
C LEU A 230 14.32 24.26 2.31
N THR A 231 14.02 24.88 3.45
CA THR A 231 13.82 24.21 4.74
C THR A 231 12.83 25.02 5.58
N ALA A 232 11.79 24.38 6.10
CA ALA A 232 10.85 24.94 7.05
C ALA A 232 10.89 24.13 8.34
N THR A 233 10.92 24.80 9.49
CA THR A 233 10.79 24.18 10.80
C THR A 233 9.54 24.75 11.46
N VAL A 234 8.56 23.88 11.74
CA VAL A 234 7.24 24.25 12.28
C VAL A 234 6.93 23.38 13.49
N ARG A 235 6.01 23.82 14.37
CA ARG A 235 5.58 23.01 15.53
C ARG A 235 4.19 22.44 15.30
N THR A 236 3.94 21.25 15.86
CA THR A 236 2.60 20.64 15.81
C THR A 236 1.64 21.27 16.81
N ASP A 237 0.36 21.33 16.45
CA ASP A 237 -0.76 21.55 17.36
C ASP A 237 -0.96 20.36 18.32
N THR A 238 -1.94 20.46 19.23
CA THR A 238 -2.30 19.39 20.18
C THR A 238 -2.78 18.10 19.50
N THR A 239 -3.29 18.17 18.27
CA THR A 239 -3.67 17.00 17.47
C THR A 239 -2.46 16.28 16.87
N GLY A 240 -1.29 16.92 16.86
CA GLY A 240 -0.08 16.46 16.20
C GLY A 240 0.08 16.95 14.76
N ARG A 241 -0.67 17.96 14.32
CA ARG A 241 -0.62 18.50 12.95
C ARG A 241 0.20 19.78 12.89
N ALA A 242 1.05 19.92 11.88
CA ALA A 242 1.73 21.16 11.53
C ALA A 242 1.48 21.49 10.05
N THR A 243 1.23 22.75 9.73
CA THR A 243 1.17 23.28 8.36
C THR A 243 2.41 24.10 8.06
N PHE A 244 2.81 24.21 6.79
CA PHE A 244 3.99 24.98 6.39
C PHE A 244 3.83 25.57 4.98
N THR A 245 4.58 26.65 4.73
CA THR A 245 4.75 27.30 3.43
C THR A 245 6.22 27.63 3.20
N LEU A 246 6.66 27.57 1.95
CA LEU A 246 8.06 27.72 1.52
C LEU A 246 8.13 28.49 0.19
N PRO A 247 8.70 29.72 0.16
CA PRO A 247 8.92 30.44 -1.09
C PRO A 247 9.86 29.68 -2.02
N ALA A 248 9.37 29.33 -3.21
CA ALA A 248 9.92 28.30 -4.09
C ALA A 248 10.16 28.81 -5.54
N LYS A 249 10.52 30.09 -5.67
CA LYS A 249 10.64 30.85 -6.93
C LYS A 249 11.58 30.26 -8.00
N LYS A 250 12.42 29.27 -7.68
CA LYS A 250 13.44 28.67 -8.57
C LYS A 250 13.28 27.14 -8.78
N LEU A 251 12.11 26.57 -8.53
CA LEU A 251 11.86 25.14 -8.81
C LEU A 251 11.74 24.84 -10.31
N ALA A 252 12.60 23.96 -10.81
CA ALA A 252 12.44 23.34 -12.12
C ALA A 252 11.23 22.38 -12.09
N ARG A 253 10.34 22.50 -13.09
CA ARG A 253 9.05 21.79 -13.07
C ARG A 253 9.15 20.40 -13.69
N TRP A 254 8.42 19.45 -13.12
CA TRP A 254 8.27 18.11 -13.68
C TRP A 254 7.44 18.14 -14.97
N SER A 255 7.86 17.35 -15.95
CA SER A 255 7.13 17.07 -17.21
C SER A 255 7.53 15.69 -17.77
N PRO A 256 6.77 15.09 -18.70
CA PRO A 256 7.14 13.82 -19.36
C PRO A 256 8.45 13.85 -20.17
N GLN A 257 8.95 15.05 -20.50
CA GLN A 257 10.20 15.33 -21.22
C GLN A 257 11.35 15.70 -20.27
N SER A 258 11.06 16.42 -19.17
CA SER A 258 11.99 16.72 -18.09
C SER A 258 11.38 16.29 -16.75
N PRO A 259 11.50 15.00 -16.37
CA PRO A 259 10.84 14.44 -15.20
C PRO A 259 11.60 14.76 -13.89
N ARG A 260 11.90 16.05 -13.67
CA ARG A 260 12.63 16.52 -12.48
C ARG A 260 11.87 16.15 -11.21
N LEU A 261 12.51 15.35 -10.37
CA LEU A 261 12.09 15.06 -8.99
C LEU A 261 13.10 15.71 -8.04
N TYR A 262 12.62 16.13 -6.87
CA TYR A 262 13.43 16.63 -5.77
C TYR A 262 13.38 15.65 -4.59
N ALA A 263 14.52 15.42 -3.94
CA ALA A 263 14.54 14.73 -2.66
C ALA A 263 13.93 15.63 -1.56
N VAL A 264 12.84 15.16 -0.96
CA VAL A 264 12.17 15.80 0.18
C VAL A 264 12.40 14.93 1.42
N THR A 265 12.72 15.55 2.55
CA THR A 265 12.72 14.89 3.87
C THR A 265 11.76 15.59 4.83
N VAL A 266 11.15 14.80 5.71
CA VAL A 266 10.26 15.24 6.79
C VAL A 266 10.72 14.54 8.04
N SER A 267 11.21 15.27 9.05
CA SER A 267 11.74 14.69 10.29
C SER A 267 11.16 15.34 11.54
N SER A 268 11.00 14.53 12.60
CA SER A 268 10.48 14.97 13.91
C SER A 268 10.76 13.91 14.97
N GLY A 269 11.19 14.31 16.18
CA GLY A 269 11.26 13.42 17.34
C GLY A 269 12.14 12.16 17.20
N GLY A 270 13.07 12.12 16.24
CA GLY A 270 13.88 10.94 15.92
C GLY A 270 13.28 10.02 14.84
N ASP A 271 12.19 10.43 14.21
CA ASP A 271 11.68 9.86 12.96
C ASP A 271 12.13 10.68 11.73
N GLU A 272 12.22 10.02 10.58
CA GLU A 272 12.44 10.66 9.28
C GLU A 272 11.76 9.88 8.15
N VAL A 273 10.85 10.56 7.44
CA VAL A 273 10.30 10.14 6.15
C VAL A 273 11.03 10.87 5.02
N SER A 274 11.19 10.22 3.86
CA SER A 274 11.79 10.83 2.68
C SER A 274 11.14 10.29 1.42
N ASP A 275 10.92 11.17 0.44
CA ASP A 275 10.29 10.84 -0.84
C ASP A 275 10.82 11.73 -1.99
N LYS A 276 10.46 11.40 -3.23
CA LYS A 276 10.87 12.09 -4.45
C LYS A 276 9.67 12.78 -5.09
N ILE A 277 9.64 14.12 -5.05
CA ILE A 277 8.45 14.89 -5.45
C ILE A 277 8.73 15.73 -6.70
N GLY A 278 7.86 15.60 -7.70
CA GLY A 278 7.90 16.34 -8.96
C GLY A 278 6.87 17.46 -9.01
N PHE A 279 7.32 18.70 -8.80
CA PHE A 279 6.45 19.88 -8.75
C PHE A 279 6.00 20.33 -10.14
N ARG A 280 4.69 20.48 -10.35
CA ARG A 280 4.06 20.89 -11.61
C ARG A 280 2.69 21.54 -11.35
N THR A 281 2.19 22.35 -12.28
CA THR A 281 0.75 22.68 -12.33
C THR A 281 0.04 21.81 -13.36
N ILE A 282 -1.21 21.46 -13.09
CA ILE A 282 -2.16 20.88 -14.06
C ILE A 282 -3.45 21.68 -13.94
N GLU A 283 -3.90 22.23 -15.06
CA GLU A 283 -5.08 23.09 -15.19
C GLU A 283 -5.91 22.63 -16.40
N THR A 284 -7.18 23.02 -16.46
CA THR A 284 -8.03 22.87 -17.65
C THR A 284 -8.49 24.25 -18.13
N ARG A 285 -8.58 24.44 -19.45
CA ARG A 285 -9.03 25.70 -20.06
C ARG A 285 -9.84 25.40 -21.31
N GLY A 286 -11.17 25.50 -21.22
CA GLY A 286 -12.04 24.99 -22.28
C GLY A 286 -11.82 23.50 -22.48
N GLN A 287 -11.36 23.10 -23.67
CA GLN A 287 -11.02 21.71 -24.00
C GLN A 287 -9.55 21.35 -23.73
N ASP A 288 -8.66 22.33 -23.49
CA ASP A 288 -7.24 22.08 -23.25
C ASP A 288 -6.96 21.57 -21.83
N ILE A 289 -6.02 20.62 -21.72
CA ILE A 289 -5.33 20.26 -20.48
C ILE A 289 -3.95 20.93 -20.49
N LEU A 290 -3.71 21.84 -19.54
CA LEU A 290 -2.48 22.61 -19.44
C LEU A 290 -1.55 21.97 -18.39
N LEU A 291 -0.34 21.60 -18.81
CA LEU A 291 0.76 21.18 -17.93
C LEU A 291 1.76 22.34 -17.83
N ASN A 292 2.00 22.84 -16.62
CA ASN A 292 2.88 24.01 -16.39
C ASN A 292 2.54 25.20 -17.30
N GLY A 293 1.25 25.47 -17.49
CA GLY A 293 0.74 26.56 -18.34
C GLY A 293 0.72 26.31 -19.85
N ARG A 294 1.11 25.13 -20.34
CA ARG A 294 1.13 24.80 -21.79
C ARG A 294 0.14 23.68 -22.10
N SER A 295 -0.69 23.83 -23.15
CA SER A 295 -1.57 22.73 -23.60
C SER A 295 -0.75 21.48 -23.92
N THR A 296 -1.27 20.32 -23.51
CA THR A 296 -0.59 19.02 -23.62
C THR A 296 -1.59 17.95 -24.03
N PHE A 297 -1.51 17.50 -25.28
CA PHE A 297 -2.32 16.38 -25.77
C PHE A 297 -1.91 15.07 -25.07
N LEU A 298 -2.87 14.38 -24.45
CA LEU A 298 -2.63 13.15 -23.69
C LEU A 298 -2.72 11.92 -24.60
N ARG A 299 -1.57 11.44 -25.06
CA ARG A 299 -1.42 10.14 -25.75
C ARG A 299 -1.44 9.04 -24.69
N GLY A 300 -2.62 8.45 -24.51
CA GLY A 300 -2.93 7.60 -23.37
C GLY A 300 -3.35 6.18 -23.72
N ILE A 301 -2.97 5.22 -22.86
CA ILE A 301 -3.51 3.86 -22.81
C ILE A 301 -4.05 3.54 -21.42
N SER A 302 -4.89 2.51 -21.30
CA SER A 302 -5.21 1.89 -20.00
C SER A 302 -4.30 0.69 -19.74
N LEU A 303 -3.86 0.50 -18.49
CA LEU A 303 -3.12 -0.69 -18.05
C LEU A 303 -3.80 -1.36 -16.86
N HIS A 304 -3.72 -2.70 -16.81
CA HIS A 304 -3.99 -3.50 -15.63
C HIS A 304 -2.68 -3.89 -14.91
N ASP A 305 -2.76 -4.11 -13.59
CA ASP A 305 -1.65 -4.54 -12.70
C ASP A 305 -1.37 -6.04 -12.91
N GLU A 306 -1.18 -6.47 -14.16
CA GLU A 306 -1.12 -7.88 -14.60
C GLU A 306 0.05 -8.10 -15.57
N ASN A 307 0.70 -9.26 -15.49
CA ASN A 307 1.87 -9.55 -16.31
C ASN A 307 1.47 -10.33 -17.59
N PRO A 308 1.72 -9.78 -18.80
CA PRO A 308 1.32 -10.42 -20.05
C PRO A 308 2.15 -11.67 -20.41
N LEU A 309 3.31 -11.89 -19.79
CA LEU A 309 4.21 -13.01 -20.09
C LEU A 309 4.01 -14.23 -19.17
N ILE A 310 3.23 -14.11 -18.09
CA ILE A 310 3.02 -15.18 -17.09
C ILE A 310 1.65 -15.05 -16.39
N PRO A 311 1.02 -16.13 -15.89
CA PRO A 311 -0.29 -16.04 -15.25
C PRO A 311 -0.32 -15.24 -13.93
N GLY A 312 -0.81 -13.99 -13.96
CA GLY A 312 -1.25 -13.25 -12.76
C GLY A 312 -0.91 -11.76 -12.68
N ARG A 313 -1.14 -11.18 -11.50
CA ARG A 313 -0.68 -9.84 -11.10
C ARG A 313 0.82 -9.65 -11.36
N ALA A 314 1.22 -8.42 -11.68
CA ALA A 314 2.63 -8.02 -11.70
C ALA A 314 3.27 -8.23 -10.32
N ARG A 315 4.45 -8.86 -10.27
CA ARG A 315 5.04 -9.42 -9.03
C ARG A 315 6.15 -8.59 -8.41
N GLY A 316 6.50 -7.45 -9.00
CA GLY A 316 7.57 -6.58 -8.54
C GLY A 316 8.01 -5.58 -9.62
N GLU A 317 9.01 -4.77 -9.28
CA GLU A 317 9.45 -3.62 -10.11
C GLU A 317 9.79 -3.99 -11.55
N GLY A 318 10.37 -5.16 -11.83
CA GLY A 318 10.68 -5.60 -13.20
C GLY A 318 9.43 -5.73 -14.08
N ASP A 319 8.40 -6.41 -13.58
CA ASP A 319 7.10 -6.57 -14.24
C ASP A 319 6.44 -5.20 -14.48
N LEU A 320 6.48 -4.30 -13.48
CA LEU A 320 5.89 -2.96 -13.54
C LEU A 320 6.64 -2.04 -14.52
N ARG A 321 7.98 -2.09 -14.51
CA ARG A 321 8.85 -1.33 -15.41
C ARG A 321 8.67 -1.78 -16.86
N MET A 322 8.55 -3.09 -17.11
CA MET A 322 8.25 -3.63 -18.44
C MET A 322 6.96 -3.03 -19.02
N LEU A 323 5.87 -3.03 -18.24
CA LEU A 323 4.57 -2.46 -18.65
C LEU A 323 4.66 -0.96 -18.98
N LEU A 324 5.38 -0.18 -18.17
CA LEU A 324 5.56 1.26 -18.40
C LEU A 324 6.54 1.57 -19.54
N THR A 325 7.57 0.74 -19.73
CA THR A 325 8.50 0.83 -20.86
C THR A 325 7.76 0.62 -22.18
N TRP A 326 6.94 -0.43 -22.31
CA TRP A 326 6.14 -0.66 -23.53
C TRP A 326 5.17 0.49 -23.81
N ALA A 327 4.54 1.06 -22.77
CA ALA A 327 3.72 2.26 -22.93
C ALA A 327 4.53 3.46 -23.46
N LYS A 328 5.76 3.65 -22.96
CA LYS A 328 6.68 4.72 -23.39
C LYS A 328 7.19 4.51 -24.82
N GLU A 329 7.46 3.28 -25.22
CA GLU A 329 7.89 2.87 -26.56
C GLU A 329 6.77 3.08 -27.60
N LEU A 330 5.51 2.84 -27.23
CA LEU A 330 4.32 3.25 -27.99
C LEU A 330 4.10 4.78 -28.03
N GLY A 331 5.03 5.58 -27.50
CA GLY A 331 4.99 7.04 -27.50
C GLY A 331 4.02 7.66 -26.49
N CYS A 332 3.46 6.89 -25.55
CA CYS A 332 2.50 7.41 -24.58
C CYS A 332 3.15 8.45 -23.65
N ASN A 333 2.38 9.47 -23.27
CA ASN A 333 2.74 10.45 -22.24
C ASN A 333 1.79 10.42 -21.02
N TYR A 334 0.74 9.60 -21.09
CA TYR A 334 -0.25 9.37 -20.04
C TYR A 334 -0.60 7.88 -19.96
N VAL A 335 -0.95 7.39 -18.77
CA VAL A 335 -1.45 6.03 -18.54
C VAL A 335 -2.59 6.08 -17.53
N ARG A 336 -3.71 5.45 -17.89
CA ARG A 336 -4.83 5.18 -16.98
C ARG A 336 -4.61 3.85 -16.27
N LEU A 337 -4.19 3.90 -15.01
CA LEU A 337 -4.00 2.72 -14.15
C LEU A 337 -5.38 2.17 -13.73
N ALA A 338 -5.88 1.19 -14.48
CA ALA A 338 -7.26 0.71 -14.42
C ALA A 338 -7.35 -0.65 -13.68
N HIS A 339 -8.48 -1.01 -13.07
CA HIS A 339 -9.69 -0.23 -12.74
C HIS A 339 -9.71 0.14 -11.24
N TYR A 340 -8.52 0.26 -10.64
CA TYR A 340 -8.28 0.23 -9.19
C TYR A 340 -6.90 0.84 -8.89
N PRO A 341 -6.58 1.20 -7.64
CA PRO A 341 -5.22 1.61 -7.27
C PRO A 341 -4.19 0.51 -7.59
N HIS A 342 -3.27 0.78 -8.53
CA HIS A 342 -2.14 -0.09 -8.84
C HIS A 342 -1.12 -0.10 -7.69
N ASN A 343 -0.12 -0.97 -7.78
CA ASN A 343 0.98 -1.04 -6.81
C ASN A 343 1.67 0.33 -6.67
N GLU A 344 1.94 0.80 -5.44
CA GLU A 344 2.62 2.09 -5.21
C GLU A 344 3.99 2.19 -5.90
N ALA A 345 4.66 1.06 -6.12
CA ALA A 345 5.89 1.01 -6.91
C ALA A 345 5.69 1.47 -8.37
N MET A 346 4.51 1.20 -8.97
CA MET A 346 4.14 1.64 -10.32
C MET A 346 4.05 3.17 -10.43
N LEU A 347 3.71 3.86 -9.33
CA LEU A 347 3.62 5.33 -9.27
C LEU A 347 4.98 6.02 -9.07
N ARG A 348 6.05 5.24 -8.89
CA ARG A 348 7.42 5.70 -8.57
C ARG A 348 8.42 5.43 -9.70
N LEU A 349 7.93 4.96 -10.85
CA LEU A 349 8.68 4.56 -12.05
C LEU A 349 8.54 5.60 -13.17
#